data_AF-A0A2E0UDL1-F1
#
_entry.id   AF-A0A2E0UDL1-F1
#
_cell.length_a   1.000
_cell.length_b   1.000
_cell.length_c   1.000
_cell.angle_alpha   90.00
_cell.angle_beta   90.00
_cell.angle_gamma   90.00
#
_symmetry.space_group_name_H-M   'P 1'
#
loop_
_entity.id
_entity.type
_entity.pdbx_description
1 polymer ?
#
loop_
_entity_poly.entity_id
_entity_poly.type
_entity_poly.pdbx_seq_one_letter_code
_entity_poly.pdbx_strand_id
1 'polypeptide(L)'
;MNDEDQEPVSEPPKKRSLKLLWILLALLVLGVGAYATTQSSFLSVGEITVKGVEKRVTEEEVLEVAGIKQGDSMFGLDLAKADEGVTSLPWVSEVTVERKWPRSILITLKEREPSVIAVIPNGEKFLLDRSGVVLDQVNQNDTSLPIIRVDAVGVLGTQISGITPLLRAAEEVTSDLAAWILALAPTGGGVRAELVGGVTAELGIGTDFRDEMRSLATVLTRVQLSCIEVIDVSIHQNPVITRTQGKC
;
A
#
# COMPACT_ATOMS: atom_id res chain seq x y z
N MET A 1 27.95 -84.45 39.07
CA MET A 1 27.44 -84.82 37.74
C MET A 1 26.09 -85.48 37.92
N ASN A 2 24.93 -84.91 37.60
CA ASN A 2 24.50 -83.67 36.96
C ASN A 2 23.15 -83.30 37.65
N ASP A 3 22.91 -82.06 38.05
CA ASP A 3 22.12 -81.03 37.31
C ASP A 3 20.99 -81.62 36.45
N GLU A 4 19.73 -81.51 36.87
CA GLU A 4 18.84 -80.33 36.76
C GLU A 4 18.06 -80.42 35.44
N ASP A 5 16.73 -80.54 35.53
CA ASP A 5 15.80 -80.10 34.48
C ASP A 5 14.40 -79.96 35.09
N GLN A 6 14.10 -78.73 35.50
CA GLN A 6 12.80 -78.27 35.95
C GLN A 6 12.15 -77.54 34.76
N GLU A 7 11.10 -78.09 34.16
CA GLU A 7 10.32 -77.40 33.12
C GLU A 7 9.64 -76.13 33.70
N PRO A 8 9.82 -74.95 33.09
CA PRO A 8 9.09 -73.76 33.50
C PRO A 8 7.67 -73.75 32.89
N VAL A 9 6.67 -73.76 33.77
CA VAL A 9 5.26 -73.51 33.44
C VAL A 9 5.12 -72.07 32.90
N SER A 10 4.74 -71.94 31.63
CA SER A 10 4.53 -70.66 30.96
C SER A 10 3.28 -69.94 31.48
N GLU A 11 3.47 -68.76 32.10
CA GLU A 11 2.38 -67.85 32.45
C GLU A 11 1.75 -67.22 31.18
N PRO A 12 0.41 -67.14 31.07
CA PRO A 12 -0.23 -66.49 29.93
C PRO A 12 -0.08 -64.96 30.02
N PRO A 13 0.26 -64.24 28.94
CA PRO A 13 0.44 -62.80 29.01
C PRO A 13 -0.90 -62.06 29.14
N LYS A 14 -1.08 -61.44 30.31
CA LYS A 14 -1.75 -60.15 30.62
C LYS A 14 -2.77 -59.62 29.58
N LYS A 15 -4.06 -59.83 29.84
CA LYS A 15 -5.23 -59.17 29.19
C LYS A 15 -5.20 -57.63 29.16
N ARG A 16 -4.28 -56.99 29.90
CA ARG A 16 -4.06 -55.52 29.89
C ARG A 16 -3.32 -55.03 28.64
N SER A 17 -2.47 -55.83 28.02
CA SER A 17 -1.73 -55.43 26.81
C SER A 17 -2.64 -55.33 25.58
N LEU A 18 -3.64 -56.20 25.46
CA LEU A 18 -4.60 -56.17 24.36
C LEU A 18 -5.46 -54.89 24.36
N LYS A 19 -5.94 -54.45 25.54
CA LYS A 19 -6.75 -53.22 25.64
C LYS A 19 -5.97 -51.97 25.22
N LEU A 20 -4.70 -51.88 25.62
CA LEU A 20 -3.79 -50.81 25.20
C LEU A 20 -3.56 -50.83 23.69
N LEU A 21 -3.42 -52.02 23.10
CA LEU A 21 -3.24 -52.19 21.66
C LEU A 21 -4.48 -51.75 20.88
N TRP A 22 -5.69 -52.07 21.36
CA TRP A 22 -6.94 -51.56 20.77
C TRP A 22 -7.11 -50.05 20.92
N ILE A 23 -6.71 -49.47 22.05
CA ILE A 23 -6.74 -48.00 22.27
C ILE A 23 -5.76 -47.30 21.32
N LEU A 24 -4.53 -47.82 21.18
CA LEU A 24 -3.53 -47.30 20.25
C LEU A 24 -3.98 -47.44 18.80
N LEU A 25 -4.59 -48.56 18.43
CA LEU A 25 -5.17 -48.75 17.09
C LEU A 25 -6.32 -47.79 16.83
N ALA A 26 -7.21 -47.57 17.81
CA ALA A 26 -8.29 -46.60 17.70
C ALA A 26 -7.75 -45.16 17.56
N LEU A 27 -6.73 -44.79 18.33
CA LEU A 27 -6.03 -43.50 18.21
C LEU A 27 -5.33 -43.34 16.85
N LEU A 28 -4.71 -44.41 16.34
CA LEU A 28 -4.07 -44.42 15.03
C LEU A 28 -5.12 -44.24 13.92
N VAL A 29 -6.22 -45.00 13.96
CA VAL A 29 -7.32 -44.89 12.98
C VAL A 29 -7.99 -43.52 13.06
N LEU A 30 -8.19 -42.97 14.25
CA LEU A 30 -8.71 -41.60 14.42
C LEU A 30 -7.73 -40.55 13.90
N GLY A 31 -6.43 -40.71 14.17
CA GLY A 31 -5.40 -39.81 13.68
C GLY A 31 -5.26 -39.84 12.16
N VAL A 32 -5.22 -41.03 11.56
CA VAL A 32 -5.19 -41.22 10.10
C VAL A 32 -6.48 -40.74 9.47
N GLY A 33 -7.63 -41.01 10.08
CA GLY A 33 -8.94 -40.53 9.63
C GLY A 33 -9.02 -39.00 9.66
N ALA A 34 -8.59 -38.36 10.75
CA ALA A 34 -8.53 -36.90 10.88
C ALA A 34 -7.53 -36.27 9.89
N TYR A 35 -6.41 -36.93 9.60
CA TYR A 35 -5.47 -36.48 8.59
C TYR A 35 -6.02 -36.67 7.16
N ALA A 36 -6.74 -37.77 6.90
CA ALA A 36 -7.39 -37.99 5.62
C ALA A 36 -8.53 -36.99 5.37
N THR A 37 -9.22 -36.53 6.42
CA THR A 37 -10.25 -35.49 6.28
C THR A 37 -9.68 -34.12 5.98
N THR A 38 -8.47 -33.77 6.42
CA THR A 38 -7.83 -32.50 6.02
C THR A 38 -7.43 -32.47 4.54
N GLN A 39 -7.25 -33.64 3.93
CA GLN A 39 -7.02 -33.83 2.48
C GLN A 39 -8.32 -34.08 1.69
N SER A 40 -9.47 -34.07 2.36
CA SER A 40 -10.77 -34.29 1.72
C SER A 40 -11.18 -33.09 0.87
N SER A 41 -11.87 -33.36 -0.24
CA SER A 41 -12.60 -32.37 -1.06
C SER A 41 -13.65 -31.57 -0.27
N PHE A 42 -13.82 -31.79 1.03
CA PHE A 42 -14.64 -30.95 1.90
C PHE A 42 -13.86 -29.77 2.51
N LEU A 43 -12.54 -29.88 2.67
CA LEU A 43 -11.66 -28.87 3.27
C LEU A 43 -10.64 -28.29 2.27
N SER A 44 -10.96 -28.37 0.99
CA SER A 44 -10.30 -27.59 -0.06
C SER A 44 -10.97 -26.23 -0.30
N VAL A 45 -10.24 -25.30 -0.91
CA VAL A 45 -10.82 -24.05 -1.42
C VAL A 45 -11.82 -24.39 -2.50
N GLY A 46 -13.09 -24.04 -2.28
CA GLY A 46 -14.16 -24.16 -3.26
C GLY A 46 -14.45 -22.84 -3.96
N GLU A 47 -14.48 -21.74 -3.19
CA GLU A 47 -14.84 -20.42 -3.71
C GLU A 47 -13.84 -19.38 -3.18
N ILE A 48 -13.44 -18.46 -4.06
CA ILE A 48 -12.64 -17.30 -3.69
C ILE A 48 -13.45 -16.08 -4.09
N THR A 49 -13.69 -15.18 -3.14
CA THR A 49 -14.43 -13.95 -3.37
C THR A 49 -13.48 -12.79 -3.13
N VAL A 50 -13.30 -11.92 -4.12
CA VAL A 50 -12.56 -10.67 -3.97
C VAL A 50 -13.53 -9.50 -3.83
N LYS A 51 -13.28 -8.61 -2.86
CA LYS A 51 -14.07 -7.41 -2.60
C LYS A 51 -13.19 -6.17 -2.54
N GLY A 52 -13.76 -5.03 -2.95
CA GLY A 52 -13.08 -3.73 -2.92
C GLY A 52 -12.22 -3.44 -4.15
N VAL A 53 -12.32 -4.29 -5.18
CA VAL A 53 -11.78 -4.03 -6.52
C VAL A 53 -12.60 -2.93 -7.18
N GLU A 54 -11.93 -1.93 -7.74
CA GLU A 54 -12.56 -0.83 -8.47
C GLU A 54 -12.12 -0.82 -9.93
N LYS A 55 -11.32 0.17 -10.35
CA LYS A 55 -10.97 0.39 -11.76
C LYS A 55 -9.50 0.08 -12.06
N ARG A 56 -8.63 0.12 -11.05
CA ARG A 56 -7.17 0.07 -11.26
C ARG A 56 -6.59 -1.30 -11.02
N VAL A 57 -7.24 -2.09 -10.17
CA VAL A 57 -6.89 -3.49 -9.92
C VAL A 57 -8.00 -4.36 -10.51
N THR A 58 -7.65 -5.55 -11.01
CA THR A 58 -8.63 -6.56 -11.44
C THR A 58 -8.69 -7.72 -10.46
N GLU A 59 -9.81 -8.44 -10.43
CA GLU A 59 -9.94 -9.64 -9.59
C GLU A 59 -8.93 -10.71 -10.02
N GLU A 60 -8.68 -10.85 -11.32
CA GLU A 60 -7.71 -11.80 -11.86
C GLU A 60 -6.28 -11.51 -11.39
N GLU A 61 -5.83 -10.25 -11.42
CA GLU A 61 -4.52 -9.85 -10.92
C GLU A 61 -4.37 -10.15 -9.43
N VAL A 62 -5.41 -9.87 -8.64
CA VAL A 62 -5.42 -10.15 -7.19
C VAL A 62 -5.28 -11.65 -6.93
N LEU A 63 -6.01 -12.49 -7.66
CA LEU A 63 -5.94 -13.94 -7.52
C LEU A 63 -4.57 -14.49 -7.96
N GLU A 64 -3.97 -13.91 -9.01
CA GLU A 64 -2.65 -14.29 -9.49
C GLU A 64 -1.58 -14.03 -8.42
N VAL A 65 -1.54 -12.83 -7.85
CA VAL A 65 -0.53 -12.47 -6.84
C VAL A 65 -0.81 -13.08 -5.47
N ALA A 66 -2.09 -13.34 -5.13
CA ALA A 66 -2.44 -14.05 -3.90
C ALA A 66 -1.93 -15.50 -3.91
N GLY A 67 -1.77 -16.10 -5.09
CA GLY A 67 -1.27 -17.47 -5.25
C GLY A 67 -2.21 -18.55 -4.70
N ILE A 68 -3.48 -18.21 -4.46
CA ILE A 68 -4.50 -19.13 -3.96
C ILE A 68 -5.33 -19.65 -5.14
N LYS A 69 -5.46 -20.97 -5.24
CA LYS A 69 -6.25 -21.61 -6.29
C LYS A 69 -7.39 -22.43 -5.69
N GLN A 70 -8.46 -22.57 -6.48
CA GLN A 70 -9.50 -23.54 -6.15
C GLN A 70 -8.88 -24.94 -6.08
N GLY A 71 -9.26 -25.71 -5.07
CA GLY A 71 -8.70 -27.04 -4.79
C GLY A 71 -7.58 -27.05 -3.74
N ASP A 72 -6.97 -25.91 -3.40
CA ASP A 72 -5.92 -25.83 -2.39
C ASP A 72 -6.43 -26.24 -1.00
N SER A 73 -5.55 -26.76 -0.14
CA SER A 73 -5.95 -27.19 1.22
C SER A 73 -6.22 -25.98 2.13
N MET A 74 -7.42 -25.88 2.71
CA MET A 74 -7.79 -24.79 3.62
C MET A 74 -6.87 -24.67 4.84
N PHE A 75 -6.34 -25.80 5.34
CA PHE A 75 -5.40 -25.85 6.45
C PHE A 75 -3.97 -25.47 6.05
N GLY A 76 -3.56 -25.83 4.83
CA GLY A 76 -2.21 -25.60 4.34
C GLY A 76 -1.96 -24.22 3.76
N LEU A 77 -3.02 -23.42 3.55
CA LEU A 77 -2.88 -22.07 2.99
C LEU A 77 -2.04 -21.15 3.88
N ASP A 78 -1.18 -20.37 3.23
CA ASP A 78 -0.41 -19.31 3.88
C ASP A 78 -1.09 -17.97 3.58
N LEU A 79 -1.99 -17.55 4.48
CA LEU A 79 -2.73 -16.31 4.28
C LEU A 79 -1.82 -15.08 4.35
N ALA A 80 -0.71 -15.15 5.10
CA ALA A 80 0.24 -14.05 5.20
C ALA A 80 0.97 -13.85 3.87
N LYS A 81 1.37 -14.93 3.20
CA LYS A 81 1.93 -14.82 1.83
C LYS A 81 0.93 -14.29 0.82
N ALA A 82 -0.34 -14.70 0.91
CA ALA A 82 -1.37 -14.15 0.04
C ALA A 82 -1.57 -12.65 0.29
N ASP A 83 -1.60 -12.24 1.56
CA ASP A 83 -1.70 -10.83 1.97
C ASP A 83 -0.51 -9.99 1.46
N GLU A 84 0.71 -10.48 1.65
CA GLU A 84 1.94 -9.85 1.14
C GLU A 84 1.94 -9.77 -0.40
N GLY A 85 1.49 -10.83 -1.08
CA GLY A 85 1.37 -10.89 -2.52
C GLY A 85 0.41 -9.83 -3.06
N VAL A 86 -0.78 -9.70 -2.48
CA VAL A 86 -1.76 -8.69 -2.90
C VAL A 86 -1.30 -7.28 -2.51
N THR A 87 -0.67 -7.11 -1.35
CA THR A 87 -0.12 -5.81 -0.91
C THR A 87 1.03 -5.33 -1.81
N SER A 88 1.69 -6.23 -2.53
CA SER A 88 2.73 -5.86 -3.50
C SER A 88 2.20 -5.12 -4.72
N LEU A 89 0.88 -5.16 -4.97
CA LEU A 89 0.25 -4.40 -6.04
C LEU A 89 0.34 -2.89 -5.72
N PRO A 90 0.90 -2.05 -6.61
CA PRO A 90 1.10 -0.62 -6.35
C PRO A 90 -0.17 0.14 -5.97
N TRP A 91 -1.30 -0.27 -6.54
CA TRP A 91 -2.61 0.37 -6.32
C TRP A 91 -3.31 -0.09 -5.05
N VAL A 92 -2.77 -1.02 -4.27
CA VAL A 92 -3.43 -1.55 -3.08
C VAL A 92 -2.88 -0.89 -1.82
N SER A 93 -3.76 -0.32 -0.99
CA SER A 93 -3.38 0.32 0.27
C SER A 93 -3.42 -0.64 1.44
N GLU A 94 -4.46 -1.47 1.49
CA GLU A 94 -4.78 -2.36 2.59
C GLU A 94 -5.35 -3.65 2.02
N VAL A 95 -4.99 -4.78 2.62
CA VAL A 95 -5.50 -6.11 2.29
C VAL A 95 -5.93 -6.80 3.58
N THR A 96 -6.94 -7.65 3.47
CA THR A 96 -7.31 -8.60 4.51
C THR A 96 -7.75 -9.89 3.85
N VAL A 97 -7.02 -10.97 4.14
CA VAL A 97 -7.32 -12.32 3.65
C VAL A 97 -7.90 -13.16 4.79
N GLU A 98 -9.15 -13.60 4.63
CA GLU A 98 -9.85 -14.39 5.64
C GLU A 98 -10.31 -15.75 5.11
N ARG A 99 -10.20 -16.76 5.96
CA ARG A 99 -10.87 -18.05 5.74
C ARG A 99 -12.33 -17.96 6.17
N LYS A 100 -13.23 -18.27 5.24
CA LYS A 100 -14.64 -18.50 5.50
C LYS A 100 -14.91 -19.99 5.42
N TRP A 101 -14.89 -20.64 6.59
CA TRP A 101 -15.13 -22.06 6.70
C TRP A 101 -16.53 -22.44 6.17
N PRO A 102 -16.67 -23.63 5.54
CA PRO A 102 -15.65 -24.66 5.40
C PRO A 102 -14.72 -24.53 4.19
N ARG A 103 -15.10 -23.76 3.14
CA ARG A 103 -14.48 -23.87 1.80
C ARG A 103 -14.23 -22.54 1.07
N SER A 104 -14.47 -21.40 1.69
CA SER A 104 -14.41 -20.11 1.01
C SER A 104 -13.24 -19.27 1.52
N ILE A 105 -12.62 -18.50 0.62
CA ILE A 105 -11.63 -17.48 0.95
C ILE A 105 -12.22 -16.13 0.58
N LEU A 106 -12.17 -15.18 1.52
CA LEU A 106 -12.57 -13.80 1.29
C LEU A 106 -11.31 -12.94 1.27
N ILE A 107 -11.04 -12.30 0.15
CA ILE A 107 -10.00 -11.29 0.01
C ILE A 107 -10.71 -9.94 -0.05
N THR A 108 -10.46 -9.08 0.92
CA THR A 108 -10.94 -7.70 0.90
C THR A 108 -9.74 -6.79 0.75
N LEU A 109 -9.78 -5.89 -0.21
CA LEU A 109 -8.73 -4.91 -0.44
C LEU A 109 -9.32 -3.50 -0.52
N LYS A 110 -8.44 -2.51 -0.38
CA LYS A 110 -8.75 -1.11 -0.60
C LYS A 110 -7.77 -0.53 -1.63
N GLU A 111 -8.30 0.07 -2.69
CA GLU A 111 -7.47 0.76 -3.68
C GLU A 111 -6.96 2.09 -3.12
N ARG A 112 -5.74 2.48 -3.54
CA ARG A 112 -5.12 3.76 -3.27
C ARG A 112 -5.74 4.84 -4.15
N GLU A 113 -5.96 6.00 -3.56
CA GLU A 113 -6.37 7.19 -4.30
C GLU A 113 -5.13 8.01 -4.70
N PRO A 114 -4.97 8.35 -6.00
CA PRO A 114 -3.91 9.24 -6.43
C PRO A 114 -4.18 10.65 -5.88
N SER A 115 -3.13 11.30 -5.37
CA SER A 115 -3.23 12.62 -4.74
C SER A 115 -2.38 13.67 -5.44
N VAL A 116 -1.24 13.29 -6.03
CA VAL A 116 -0.33 14.21 -6.69
C VAL A 116 0.30 13.58 -7.92
N ILE A 117 0.79 14.43 -8.82
CA ILE A 117 1.62 14.02 -9.96
C ILE A 117 3.06 14.44 -9.68
N ALA A 118 3.97 13.49 -9.57
CA ALA A 118 5.40 13.77 -9.48
C ALA A 118 6.01 13.89 -10.88
N VAL A 119 6.82 14.92 -11.09
CA VAL A 119 7.57 15.15 -12.34
C VAL A 119 9.06 15.13 -12.03
N ILE A 120 9.78 14.30 -12.78
CA ILE A 120 11.25 14.20 -12.69
C ILE A 120 11.93 15.04 -13.77
N PRO A 121 13.26 15.32 -13.65
CA PRO A 121 13.95 16.24 -14.56
C PRO A 121 13.89 15.89 -16.05
N ASN A 122 13.70 14.61 -16.40
CA ASN A 122 13.54 14.16 -17.79
C ASN A 122 12.13 14.40 -18.37
N GLY A 123 11.19 14.89 -17.55
CA GLY A 123 9.81 15.20 -17.95
C GLY A 123 8.81 14.07 -17.74
N GLU A 124 9.23 12.88 -17.33
CA GLU A 124 8.32 11.77 -17.01
C GLU A 124 7.47 12.11 -15.78
N LYS A 125 6.24 11.57 -15.78
CA LYS A 125 5.22 11.86 -14.77
C LYS A 125 4.73 10.58 -14.11
N PHE A 126 4.57 10.64 -12.80
CA PHE A 126 4.14 9.51 -11.99
C PHE A 126 3.00 9.92 -11.07
N LEU A 127 2.01 9.05 -10.90
CA LEU A 127 0.96 9.21 -9.91
C LEU A 127 1.46 8.74 -8.56
N LEU A 128 1.28 9.58 -7.55
CA LEU A 128 1.58 9.25 -6.17
C LEU A 128 0.32 9.39 -5.31
N ASP A 129 0.21 8.53 -4.30
CA ASP A 129 -0.79 8.71 -3.24
C ASP A 129 -0.33 9.74 -2.19
N ARG A 130 -1.17 9.98 -1.18
CA ARG A 130 -0.89 10.92 -0.06
C ARG A 130 0.32 10.54 0.79
N SER A 131 0.72 9.27 0.77
CA SER A 131 1.90 8.78 1.49
C SER A 131 3.19 8.90 0.68
N GLY A 132 3.09 9.19 -0.63
CA GLY A 132 4.21 9.28 -1.55
C GLY A 132 4.57 7.94 -2.19
N VAL A 133 3.66 6.97 -2.20
CA VAL A 133 3.84 5.69 -2.91
C VAL A 133 3.56 5.89 -4.39
N VAL A 134 4.45 5.37 -5.23
CA VAL A 134 4.37 5.46 -6.69
C VAL A 134 3.36 4.44 -7.21
N LEU A 135 2.27 4.90 -7.82
CA LEU A 135 1.17 4.06 -8.29
C LEU A 135 1.35 3.63 -9.74
N ASP A 136 1.64 4.59 -10.62
CA ASP A 136 1.67 4.37 -12.06
C ASP A 136 2.43 5.50 -12.80
N GLN A 137 2.89 5.22 -14.02
CA GLN A 137 3.46 6.21 -14.92
C GLN A 137 2.38 6.75 -15.86
N VAL A 138 2.22 8.07 -15.92
CA VAL A 138 1.17 8.69 -16.74
C VAL A 138 1.75 9.47 -17.92
N ASN A 139 1.22 9.17 -19.10
CA ASN A 139 1.53 9.90 -20.33
C ASN A 139 0.57 11.06 -20.59
N GLN A 140 -0.60 11.05 -19.93
CA GLN A 140 -1.63 12.06 -20.12
C GLN A 140 -1.52 13.16 -19.06
N ASN A 141 -1.81 14.39 -19.47
CA ASN A 141 -1.94 15.52 -18.57
C ASN A 141 -3.30 15.43 -17.86
N ASP A 142 -3.44 14.50 -16.91
CA ASP A 142 -4.53 14.62 -15.95
C ASP A 142 -4.24 15.89 -15.13
N THR A 143 -4.96 16.95 -15.43
CA THR A 143 -4.65 18.31 -14.92
C THR A 143 -5.36 18.57 -13.59
N SER A 144 -6.07 17.57 -13.07
CA SER A 144 -6.89 17.71 -11.87
C SER A 144 -6.10 17.60 -10.56
N LEU A 145 -4.89 17.03 -10.60
CA LEU A 145 -4.05 16.82 -9.42
C LEU A 145 -2.91 17.85 -9.35
N PRO A 146 -2.54 18.30 -8.14
CA PRO A 146 -1.35 19.11 -7.94
C PRO A 146 -0.09 18.40 -8.46
N ILE A 147 0.80 19.19 -9.06
CA ILE A 147 2.07 18.70 -9.58
C ILE A 147 3.18 19.02 -8.57
N ILE A 148 4.05 18.05 -8.31
CA ILE A 148 5.27 18.22 -7.52
C ILE A 148 6.51 17.88 -8.36
N ARG A 149 7.63 18.57 -8.13
CA ARG A 149 8.93 18.23 -8.71
C ARG A 149 9.72 17.38 -7.73
N VAL A 150 10.27 16.29 -8.23
CA VAL A 150 11.15 15.39 -7.45
C VAL A 150 12.37 15.03 -8.30
N ASP A 151 13.50 14.72 -7.66
CA ASP A 151 14.73 14.43 -8.40
C ASP A 151 14.68 13.07 -9.10
N ALA A 152 14.09 12.08 -8.44
CA ALA A 152 13.95 10.73 -8.93
C ALA A 152 12.71 10.05 -8.33
N VAL A 153 12.21 9.05 -9.05
CA VAL A 153 11.12 8.18 -8.64
C VAL A 153 11.65 6.75 -8.63
N GLY A 154 11.25 5.95 -7.65
CA GLY A 154 11.59 4.53 -7.58
C GLY A 154 10.75 3.68 -8.53
N VAL A 155 10.67 2.38 -8.26
CA VAL A 155 9.74 1.48 -8.96
C VAL A 155 8.32 1.63 -8.40
N LEU A 156 7.32 1.16 -9.15
CA LEU A 156 5.93 1.17 -8.68
C LEU A 156 5.79 0.42 -7.34
N GLY A 157 4.93 0.92 -6.46
CA GLY A 157 4.73 0.42 -5.10
C GLY A 157 5.75 0.91 -4.07
N THR A 158 6.84 1.59 -4.48
CA THR A 158 7.81 2.15 -3.54
C THR A 158 7.42 3.54 -3.07
N GLN A 159 7.78 3.87 -1.83
CA GLN A 159 7.56 5.20 -1.25
C GLN A 159 8.78 6.09 -1.48
N ILE A 160 8.56 7.30 -1.98
CA ILE A 160 9.63 8.30 -2.12
C ILE A 160 9.89 8.95 -0.76
N SER A 161 11.14 8.94 -0.32
CA SER A 161 11.56 9.56 0.94
C SER A 161 11.83 11.06 0.78
N GLY A 162 11.62 11.83 1.85
CA GLY A 162 11.99 13.26 1.89
C GLY A 162 11.03 14.22 1.18
N ILE A 163 9.98 13.72 0.53
CA ILE A 163 8.99 14.54 -0.18
C ILE A 163 7.79 14.95 0.70
N THR A 164 7.77 14.58 1.98
CA THR A 164 6.65 14.88 2.89
C THR A 164 6.25 16.36 2.91
N PRO A 165 7.16 17.35 2.91
CA PRO A 165 6.77 18.75 2.84
C PRO A 165 6.01 19.10 1.54
N LEU A 166 6.41 18.51 0.41
CA LEU A 166 5.74 18.71 -0.88
C LEU A 166 4.33 18.11 -0.88
N LEU A 167 4.18 16.90 -0.31
CA LEU A 167 2.87 16.25 -0.21
C LEU A 167 1.91 17.06 0.66
N ARG A 168 2.37 17.57 1.80
CA ARG A 168 1.54 18.44 2.67
C ARG A 168 1.19 19.77 2.01
N ALA A 169 2.14 20.40 1.34
CA ALA A 169 1.87 21.61 0.57
C ALA A 169 0.84 21.33 -0.54
N ALA A 170 0.93 20.18 -1.21
CA ALA A 170 -0.01 19.77 -2.26
C ALA A 170 -1.43 19.53 -1.72
N GLU A 171 -1.57 18.96 -0.52
CA GLU A 171 -2.87 18.75 0.14
C GLU A 171 -3.62 20.06 0.43
N GLU A 172 -2.90 21.16 0.66
CA GLU A 172 -3.49 22.48 0.89
C GLU A 172 -3.72 23.29 -0.40
N VAL A 173 -3.42 22.72 -1.58
CA VAL A 173 -3.72 23.37 -2.86
C VAL A 173 -5.22 23.33 -3.11
N THR A 174 -5.87 24.48 -2.97
CA THR A 174 -7.28 24.65 -3.32
C THR A 174 -7.48 24.69 -4.83
N SER A 175 -8.71 24.45 -5.30
CA SER A 175 -9.07 24.53 -6.73
C SER A 175 -8.69 25.86 -7.37
N ASP A 176 -8.80 26.96 -6.60
CA ASP A 176 -8.48 28.30 -7.08
C ASP A 176 -6.97 28.47 -7.26
N LEU A 177 -6.17 27.91 -6.35
CA LEU A 177 -4.70 27.93 -6.43
C LEU A 177 -4.18 26.98 -7.50
N ALA A 178 -4.85 25.85 -7.74
CA ALA A 178 -4.46 24.89 -8.78
C ALA A 178 -4.41 25.50 -10.18
N ALA A 179 -5.20 26.56 -10.44
CA ALA A 179 -5.16 27.30 -11.70
C ALA A 179 -3.89 28.17 -11.86
N TRP A 180 -3.25 28.54 -10.75
CA TRP A 180 -2.06 29.40 -10.75
C TRP A 180 -0.76 28.62 -10.54
N ILE A 181 -0.80 27.54 -9.74
CA ILE A 181 0.37 26.73 -9.40
C ILE A 181 0.64 25.71 -10.51
N LEU A 182 1.78 25.85 -11.17
CA LEU A 182 2.27 24.90 -12.16
C LEU A 182 2.91 23.67 -11.52
N ALA A 183 3.68 23.87 -10.43
CA ALA A 183 4.30 22.80 -9.68
C ALA A 183 4.75 23.28 -8.29
N LEU A 184 4.83 22.36 -7.33
CA LEU A 184 5.54 22.57 -6.07
C LEU A 184 6.94 21.96 -6.18
N ALA A 185 7.96 22.68 -5.76
CA ALA A 185 9.34 22.24 -5.86
C ALA A 185 10.06 22.35 -4.50
N PRO A 186 10.97 21.41 -4.18
CA PRO A 186 11.77 21.50 -2.98
C PRO A 186 12.80 22.61 -3.14
N THR A 187 13.10 23.30 -2.04
CA THR A 187 14.20 24.27 -1.95
C THR A 187 15.12 23.88 -0.81
N GLY A 188 16.31 24.49 -0.75
CA GLY A 188 17.21 24.31 0.40
C GLY A 188 16.59 24.76 1.74
N GLY A 189 15.50 25.53 1.70
CA GLY A 189 14.78 26.08 2.85
C GLY A 189 13.30 25.73 2.89
N GLY A 190 12.88 24.61 2.29
CA GLY A 190 11.51 24.12 2.36
C GLY A 190 10.85 23.93 1.01
N VAL A 191 9.68 24.55 0.80
CA VAL A 191 8.89 24.39 -0.43
C VAL A 191 8.68 25.74 -1.12
N ARG A 192 8.73 25.74 -2.45
CA ARG A 192 8.24 26.84 -3.29
C ARG A 192 7.13 26.36 -4.21
N ALA A 193 6.21 27.25 -4.55
CA ALA A 193 5.27 27.08 -5.64
C ALA A 193 5.79 27.80 -6.89
N GLU A 194 5.91 27.08 -8.00
CA GLU A 194 6.10 27.64 -9.33
C GLU A 194 4.74 28.07 -9.87
N LEU A 195 4.58 29.34 -10.19
CA LEU A 195 3.33 29.90 -10.69
C LEU A 195 3.38 30.12 -12.20
N VAL A 196 2.21 30.25 -12.81
CA VAL A 196 2.06 30.69 -14.20
C VAL A 196 2.79 32.03 -14.43
N GLY A 197 3.38 32.19 -15.61
CA GLY A 197 4.15 33.40 -15.96
C GLY A 197 5.58 33.43 -15.41
N GLY A 198 6.06 32.33 -14.81
CA GLY A 198 7.43 32.22 -14.31
C GLY A 198 7.67 32.92 -12.97
N VAL A 199 6.58 33.31 -12.29
CA VAL A 199 6.62 33.83 -10.92
C VAL A 199 6.77 32.67 -9.96
N THR A 200 7.45 32.87 -8.84
CA THR A 200 7.58 31.84 -7.82
C THR A 200 7.16 32.34 -6.46
N ALA A 201 6.44 31.52 -5.71
CA ALA A 201 6.07 31.81 -4.34
C ALA A 201 6.87 30.94 -3.36
N GLU A 202 7.59 31.55 -2.42
CA GLU A 202 8.31 30.83 -1.37
C GLU A 202 7.35 30.54 -0.21
N LEU A 203 7.14 29.26 0.10
CA LEU A 203 6.30 28.82 1.22
C LEU A 203 7.14 28.56 2.49
N GLY A 204 8.45 28.32 2.33
CA GLY A 204 9.36 28.05 3.45
C GLY A 204 9.24 26.64 4.04
N ILE A 205 9.69 26.47 5.29
CA ILE A 205 9.78 25.19 6.01
C ILE A 205 8.50 24.80 6.78
N GLY A 206 7.33 25.24 6.32
CA GLY A 206 6.05 24.96 6.97
C GLY A 206 5.79 23.46 7.17
N THR A 207 5.04 23.13 8.22
CA THR A 207 4.60 21.74 8.47
C THR A 207 3.19 21.45 7.97
N ASP A 208 2.33 22.46 7.85
CA ASP A 208 0.97 22.31 7.35
C ASP A 208 0.69 23.16 6.10
N PHE A 209 1.45 24.22 5.82
CA PHE A 209 1.33 25.09 4.64
C PHE A 209 -0.03 25.79 4.46
N ARG A 210 -0.95 25.64 5.40
CA ARG A 210 -2.33 26.10 5.27
C ARG A 210 -2.40 27.63 5.26
N ASP A 211 -1.66 28.26 6.16
CA ASP A 211 -1.68 29.71 6.32
C ASP A 211 -0.88 30.39 5.21
N GLU A 212 0.22 29.79 4.77
CA GLU A 212 1.02 30.22 3.63
C GLU A 212 0.20 30.16 2.34
N MET A 213 -0.52 29.06 2.08
CA MET A 213 -1.41 28.94 0.92
C MET A 213 -2.56 29.96 0.96
N ARG A 214 -3.16 30.19 2.13
CA ARG A 214 -4.19 31.23 2.28
C ARG A 214 -3.65 32.63 2.02
N SER A 215 -2.45 32.91 2.51
CA SER A 215 -1.75 34.18 2.27
C SER A 215 -1.46 34.36 0.78
N LEU A 216 -0.94 33.32 0.12
CA LEU A 216 -0.68 33.29 -1.32
C LEU A 216 -1.96 33.55 -2.13
N ALA A 217 -3.06 32.85 -1.83
CA ALA A 217 -4.35 33.07 -2.49
C ALA A 217 -4.81 34.53 -2.33
N THR A 218 -4.66 35.10 -1.13
CA THR A 218 -5.00 36.50 -0.87
C THR A 218 -4.15 37.46 -1.70
N VAL A 219 -2.86 37.20 -1.87
CA VAL A 219 -1.99 38.00 -2.74
C VAL A 219 -2.40 37.87 -4.21
N LEU A 220 -2.65 36.66 -4.69
CA LEU A 220 -3.00 36.40 -6.10
C LEU A 220 -4.32 37.06 -6.52
N THR A 221 -5.28 37.20 -5.60
CA THR A 221 -6.54 37.93 -5.90
C THR A 221 -6.37 39.44 -6.05
N ARG A 222 -5.27 40.02 -5.54
CA ARG A 222 -5.08 41.47 -5.47
C ARG A 222 -4.01 42.02 -6.42
N VAL A 223 -3.18 41.15 -6.99
CA VAL A 223 -2.00 41.58 -7.76
C VAL A 223 -1.96 40.89 -9.12
N GLN A 224 -1.63 41.66 -10.17
CA GLN A 224 -1.30 41.10 -11.47
C GLN A 224 0.13 40.54 -11.44
N LEU A 225 0.30 39.31 -11.91
CA LEU A 225 1.61 38.63 -11.91
C LEU A 225 2.64 39.27 -12.85
N SER A 226 2.21 40.17 -13.75
CA SER A 226 3.11 40.97 -14.58
C SER A 226 4.11 41.74 -13.71
N CYS A 227 5.39 41.67 -14.06
CA CYS A 227 6.52 42.28 -13.33
C CYS A 227 6.86 41.71 -11.95
N ILE A 228 6.14 40.70 -11.46
CA ILE A 228 6.52 40.02 -10.21
C ILE A 228 7.53 38.94 -10.54
N GLU A 229 8.56 38.82 -9.72
CA GLU A 229 9.54 37.75 -9.82
C GLU A 229 9.32 36.74 -8.68
N VAL A 230 9.19 37.23 -7.45
CA VAL A 230 9.06 36.39 -6.26
C VAL A 230 7.95 36.92 -5.34
N ILE A 231 7.16 35.99 -4.78
CA ILE A 231 6.21 36.23 -3.69
C ILE A 231 6.64 35.39 -2.49
N ASP A 232 7.23 36.01 -1.48
CA ASP A 232 7.58 35.30 -0.26
C ASP A 232 6.40 35.30 0.70
N VAL A 233 5.86 34.12 0.99
CA VAL A 233 4.78 33.91 1.98
C VAL A 233 5.23 33.03 3.14
N SER A 234 6.53 32.74 3.27
CA SER A 234 7.10 31.94 4.36
C SER A 234 6.80 32.54 5.74
N ILE A 235 6.60 33.86 5.80
CA ILE A 235 6.00 34.57 6.93
C ILE A 235 4.59 34.98 6.52
N HIS A 236 3.63 34.08 6.68
CA HIS A 236 2.23 34.23 6.25
C HIS A 236 1.57 35.58 6.62
N GLN A 237 1.92 36.17 7.76
CA GLN A 237 1.38 37.45 8.24
C GLN A 237 1.93 38.68 7.51
N ASN A 238 3.09 38.57 6.86
CA ASN A 238 3.77 39.67 6.20
C ASN A 238 4.35 39.22 4.86
N PRO A 239 3.50 38.97 3.84
CA PRO A 239 3.95 38.53 2.53
C PRO A 239 4.76 39.63 1.84
N VAL A 240 5.89 39.25 1.24
CA VAL A 240 6.81 40.17 0.56
C VAL A 240 6.78 39.91 -0.94
N ILE A 241 6.70 40.97 -1.75
CA ILE A 241 6.67 40.86 -3.21
C ILE A 241 7.91 41.54 -3.78
N THR A 242 8.71 40.77 -4.52
CA THR A 242 9.87 41.28 -5.27
C THR A 242 9.51 41.42 -6.74
N ARG A 243 9.78 42.60 -7.31
CA ARG A 243 9.52 42.92 -8.72
C ARG A 243 10.83 43.12 -9.47
N THR A 244 10.89 42.62 -10.69
CA THR A 244 12.04 42.85 -11.58
C THR A 244 11.82 44.14 -12.39
N GLN A 245 12.81 45.04 -12.41
CA GLN A 245 12.69 46.37 -13.03
C GLN A 245 12.76 46.38 -14.58
N GLY A 246 12.86 45.23 -15.24
CA GLY A 246 13.05 45.14 -16.71
C GLY A 246 12.05 44.25 -17.46
N LYS A 247 11.01 43.73 -16.79
CA LYS A 247 9.92 42.94 -17.41
C LYS A 247 8.54 43.61 -17.27
N CYS A 248 8.56 44.90 -16.96
CA CYS A 248 7.49 45.86 -17.21
C CYS A 248 7.83 46.60 -18.52
#